data_AF-A0A0J5GQV3-F1
#
_entry.id   AF-A0A0J5GQV3-F1
#
_cell.length_a   1.000
_cell.length_b   1.000
_cell.length_c   1.000
_cell.angle_alpha   90.00
_cell.angle_beta   90.00
_cell.angle_gamma   90.00
#
_symmetry.space_group_name_H-M   'P 1'
#
loop_
_entity.id
_entity.type
_entity.pdbx_description
1 polymer ?
#
loop_
_entity_poly.entity_id
_entity_poly.type
_entity_poly.pdbx_seq_one_letter_code
_entity_poly.pdbx_strand_id
1 'polypeptide(L)' 'MSIHYHCRHCGYKVGTIESKSVFTEELGFHQLSDSERHEMIAYQQNGDVHVKTICEDCQEALDRNPSWHEQERFIQ' A
#
# COMPACT_ATOMS: atom_id res chain seq x y z
N MET A 1 -15.82 -3.23 -6.73
CA MET A 1 -14.92 -2.69 -5.70
C MET A 1 -13.90 -3.76 -5.41
N SER A 2 -12.69 -3.53 -5.89
CA SER A 2 -11.54 -4.39 -5.69
C SER A 2 -10.44 -3.54 -5.07
N ILE A 3 -9.66 -4.12 -4.17
CA ILE A 3 -8.56 -3.43 -3.50
C ILE A 3 -7.26 -3.84 -4.19
N HIS A 4 -6.63 -2.93 -4.89
CA HIS A 4 -5.36 -3.12 -5.58
C HIS A 4 -4.20 -2.68 -4.69
N TYR A 5 -3.32 -3.62 -4.35
CA TYR A 5 -2.11 -3.33 -3.59
C TYR A 5 -0.94 -3.11 -4.54
N HIS A 6 -0.37 -1.92 -4.49
CA HIS A 6 0.79 -1.55 -5.28
C HIS A 6 1.93 -1.14 -4.36
N CYS A 7 3.14 -1.61 -4.68
CA CYS A 7 4.30 -1.21 -3.92
C CYS A 7 4.66 0.25 -4.23
N ARG A 8 4.85 1.07 -3.20
CA ARG A 8 5.26 2.48 -3.36
C ARG A 8 6.69 2.64 -3.89
N HIS A 9 7.55 1.67 -3.63
CA HIS A 9 8.98 1.76 -3.93
C HIS A 9 9.35 1.20 -5.32
N CYS A 10 8.70 0.12 -5.74
CA CYS A 10 8.97 -0.55 -7.00
C CYS A 10 7.84 -0.45 -8.03
N GLY A 11 6.65 0.01 -7.61
CA GLY A 11 5.47 0.04 -8.46
C GLY A 11 4.84 -1.34 -8.73
N TYR A 12 5.46 -2.42 -8.24
CA TYR A 12 4.98 -3.78 -8.47
C TYR A 12 3.59 -3.98 -7.87
N LYS A 13 2.72 -4.66 -8.62
CA LYS A 13 1.39 -5.05 -8.16
C LYS A 13 1.53 -6.23 -7.21
N VAL A 14 1.47 -5.96 -5.91
CA VAL A 14 1.57 -6.98 -4.85
C VAL A 14 0.39 -7.95 -4.93
N GLY A 15 -0.81 -7.42 -5.17
CA GLY A 15 -1.99 -8.25 -5.28
C GLY A 15 -3.27 -7.46 -5.50
N THR A 16 -4.36 -8.18 -5.68
CA THR A 16 -5.70 -7.58 -5.68
C THR A 16 -6.61 -8.44 -4.82
N ILE A 17 -7.31 -7.77 -3.91
CA ILE A 17 -8.33 -8.38 -3.07
C ILE A 17 -9.68 -8.00 -3.67
N GLU A 18 -10.32 -8.95 -4.35
CA GLU A 18 -11.70 -8.81 -4.81
C GLU A 18 -12.62 -9.13 -3.64
N SER A 19 -13.00 -8.11 -2.88
CA SER A 19 -13.89 -8.29 -1.75
C SER A 19 -14.91 -7.17 -1.69
N LYS A 20 -16.19 -7.55 -1.69
CA LYS A 20 -17.32 -6.61 -1.62
C LYS A 20 -17.42 -5.85 -0.29
N SER A 21 -16.71 -6.31 0.74
CA SER A 21 -16.94 -5.89 2.13
C SER A 21 -15.71 -6.09 3.00
N VAL A 22 -14.51 -5.84 2.47
CA VAL A 22 -13.34 -5.73 3.35
C VAL A 22 -13.40 -4.35 4.00
N PHE A 23 -13.79 -4.36 5.27
CA PHE A 23 -13.84 -3.16 6.09
C PHE A 23 -12.42 -2.72 6.39
N THR A 24 -12.18 -1.42 6.26
CA THR A 24 -10.90 -0.77 6.61
C THR A 24 -10.41 -1.08 8.03
N GLU A 25 -11.28 -1.62 8.89
CA GLU A 25 -11.00 -2.11 10.22
C GLU A 25 -10.21 -3.44 10.21
N GLU A 26 -10.57 -4.40 9.35
CA GLU A 26 -9.86 -5.69 9.25
C GLU A 26 -8.47 -5.55 8.61
N LEU A 27 -8.30 -4.52 7.78
CA LEU A 27 -7.01 -4.17 7.19
C LEU A 27 -6.12 -3.35 8.11
N GLY A 28 -6.57 -3.02 9.32
CA GLY A 28 -5.82 -2.19 10.26
C GLY A 28 -5.68 -0.73 9.85
N PHE A 29 -6.33 -0.30 8.75
CA PHE A 29 -6.33 1.11 8.35
C PHE A 29 -6.99 2.00 9.40
N HIS A 30 -7.77 1.47 10.35
CA HIS A 30 -8.33 2.25 11.47
C HIS A 30 -7.25 2.82 12.40
N GLN A 31 -6.02 2.28 12.31
CA GLN A 31 -4.86 2.79 13.04
C GLN A 31 -4.19 3.98 12.33
N LEU A 32 -4.55 4.24 11.07
CA LEU A 32 -4.10 5.39 10.29
C LEU A 32 -5.06 6.56 10.51
N SER A 33 -4.51 7.77 10.62
CA SER A 33 -5.32 8.98 10.63
C SER A 33 -6.05 9.15 9.30
N ASP A 34 -7.17 9.87 9.29
CA ASP A 34 -7.98 10.08 8.08
C ASP A 34 -7.15 10.69 6.92
N SER A 35 -6.24 11.61 7.25
CA SER A 35 -5.27 12.19 6.31
C SER A 35 -4.33 11.15 5.69
N GLU A 36 -3.80 10.22 6.48
CA GLU A 36 -2.90 9.17 5.99
C GLU A 36 -3.64 8.15 5.14
N ARG A 37 -4.88 7.82 5.52
CA ARG A 37 -5.76 7.03 4.66
C ARG A 37 -5.93 7.70 3.31
N HIS A 38 -6.19 9.01 3.27
CA HIS A 38 -6.39 9.72 2.02
C HIS A 38 -5.10 9.79 1.15
N GLU A 39 -3.92 9.76 1.78
CA GLU A 39 -2.63 9.80 1.08
C GLU A 39 -2.16 8.42 0.57
N MET A 40 -2.42 7.38 1.35
CA MET A 40 -2.02 5.99 1.06
C MET A 40 -3.08 5.21 0.28
N ILE A 41 -4.36 5.58 0.41
CA ILE A 41 -5.52 4.92 -0.20
C ILE A 41 -6.16 5.87 -1.21
N ALA A 42 -6.10 5.52 -2.49
CA ALA A 42 -6.74 6.26 -3.56
C ALA A 42 -8.02 5.56 -4.02
N TYR A 43 -9.16 6.20 -3.83
CA TYR A 43 -10.45 5.74 -4.34
C TYR A 43 -10.58 6.12 -5.81
N GLN A 44 -10.76 5.14 -6.68
CA GLN A 44 -11.01 5.32 -8.10
C GLN A 44 -12.49 5.60 -8.35
N GLN A 45 -12.80 6.33 -9.41
CA GLN A 45 -14.19 6.69 -9.78
C GLN A 45 -15.07 5.46 -10.11
N ASN A 46 -14.46 4.33 -10.44
CA ASN A 46 -15.14 3.05 -10.67
C ASN A 46 -15.47 2.29 -9.36
N GLY A 47 -15.09 2.82 -8.20
CA GLY A 47 -15.25 2.20 -6.90
C GLY A 47 -14.13 1.21 -6.53
N ASP A 48 -13.06 1.12 -7.31
CA ASP A 48 -11.87 0.37 -6.90
C ASP A 48 -10.99 1.20 -5.97
N VAL A 49 -10.21 0.51 -5.14
CA VAL A 49 -9.39 1.10 -4.08
C VAL A 49 -7.94 0.77 -4.38
N HIS A 50 -7.08 1.78 -4.49
CA HIS A 50 -5.65 1.59 -4.70
C HIS A 50 -4.90 1.88 -3.41
N VAL A 51 -4.27 0.86 -2.84
CA VAL A 51 -3.50 0.96 -1.61
C VAL A 51 -2.01 0.89 -1.94
N LYS A 52 -1.27 1.90 -1.49
CA LYS A 52 0.20 1.91 -1.55
C LYS A 52 0.76 1.11 -0.36
N THR A 53 1.55 0.08 -0.63
CA THR A 53 2.20 -0.76 0.38
C THR A 53 3.68 -0.98 0.06
N ILE A 54 4.39 -1.78 0.84
CA ILE A 54 5.76 -2.23 0.58
C ILE A 54 5.69 -3.72 0.26
N CYS A 55 6.25 -4.15 -0.87
CA CYS A 55 6.30 -5.58 -1.21
C CYS A 55 7.36 -6.29 -0.37
N GLU A 56 7.28 -7.63 -0.31
CA GLU A 56 8.22 -8.45 0.48
C GLU A 56 9.69 -8.17 0.13
N ASP A 57 10.04 -8.12 -1.16
CA ASP A 57 11.38 -7.73 -1.62
C ASP A 57 11.85 -6.36 -1.11
N CYS A 58 10.99 -5.34 -1.17
CA CYS A 58 11.35 -4.00 -0.70
C CYS A 58 11.44 -3.95 0.82
N GLN A 59 10.62 -4.73 1.52
CA GLN A 59 10.69 -4.84 2.98
C GLN A 59 11.99 -5.54 3.40
N GLU A 60 12.38 -6.62 2.73
CA GLU A 60 13.64 -7.30 3.00
C GLU A 60 14.85 -6.41 2.69
N ALA A 61 14.79 -5.61 1.63
CA ALA A 61 15.82 -4.62 1.32
C ALA A 61 15.95 -3.54 2.40
N LEU A 62 14.81 -3.04 2.93
CA LEU A 62 14.73 -2.09 4.04
C LEU A 62 15.26 -2.68 5.35
N ASP A 63 14.90 -3.92 5.66
CA ASP A 63 15.34 -4.62 6.87
C ASP A 63 16.86 -4.83 6.86
N ARG A 64 17.42 -5.23 5.71
CA ARG A 64 18.86 -5.36 5.51
C ARG A 64 19.60 -4.01 5.51
N ASN A 65 18.92 -2.92 5.10
CA ASN A 65 19.52 -1.60 4.97
C ASN A 65 18.61 -0.54 5.59
N PRO A 66 18.66 -0.33 6.92
CA PRO A 66 17.78 0.62 7.59
C PRO A 66 17.94 2.07 7.11
N SER A 67 19.09 2.42 6.51
CA SER A 67 19.35 3.71 5.85
C SER A 67 18.44 3.99 4.64
N TRP A 68 17.75 2.96 4.12
CA TRP A 68 16.86 3.07 2.97
C TRP A 68 15.48 3.60 3.37
N HIS A 69 15.15 3.67 4.67
CA HIS A 69 13.93 4.33 5.13
C HIS A 69 13.84 5.81 4.73
N GLU A 70 14.98 6.46 4.46
CA GLU A 70 15.06 7.84 4.01
C GLU A 70 14.82 8.00 2.50
N GLN A 71 14.82 6.91 1.73
CA GLN A 71 14.66 6.93 0.28
C GLN A 71 13.23 6.54 -0.11
N GLU A 72 12.54 7.44 -0.82
CA GLU A 72 11.15 7.20 -1.23
C GLU A 72 11.01 6.12 -2.32
N ARG A 73 12.08 5.82 -3.08
CA ARG A 73 12.10 4.80 -4.15
C ARG A 73 13.43 4.05 -4.17
N PHE A 74 13.35 2.72 -4.26
CA PHE A 74 14.53 1.82 -4.23
C PHE A 74 14.97 1.35 -5.60
N ILE A 75 14.07 1.35 -6.58
CA ILE A 75 14.34 0.76 -7.89
C ILE A 75 14.13 1.82 -8.97
N GLN A 76 15.17 2.02 -9.77
CA GLN A 76 15.24 2.91 -10.92
C GLN A 76 15.12 2.12 -12.21
#